data_AF-A0A401YLX6-F1
#
_entry.id   AF-A0A401YLX6-F1
#
_cell.length_a   1.000
_cell.length_b   1.000
_cell.length_c   1.000
_cell.angle_alpha   90.00
_cell.angle_beta   90.00
_cell.angle_gamma   90.00
#
_symmetry.space_group_name_H-M   'P 1'
#
loop_
_entity.id
_entity.type
_entity.pdbx_description
1 polymer ?
#
loop_
_entity_poly.entity_id
_entity_poly.type
_entity_poly.pdbx_seq_one_letter_code
_entity_poly.pdbx_strand_id
1 'polypeptide(L)'
;MRPGAFVRVGAGSSVGDPRGWLGTDVRLPMGEPLLAPTLESTRRAVRALRAWIVSAPATYLWLLIIHVTTLDMYVRLTADERMAFLRRQSTNLHNLDTRPLRVMVASAVWAEGWHVIRFVVILTALCAVAERWVGTRRMLTVAALGHVGATCVSQALVLVRIHEGTLAESARLQVDVGPSYGYMAVAGLLFHGLAGRGRWVYAVGLALYVGLPLLSQRDVTATGHLCAALIGLCCHRFARGRPRWDPDAWWRGRRGSRAAGKAVGATSGGS
;
A
#
# COMPACT_ATOMS: atom_id res chain seq x y z
N MET A 1 -69.72 -20.35 -8.04
CA MET A 1 -70.32 -21.65 -8.44
C MET A 1 -69.23 -22.71 -8.46
N ARG A 2 -69.55 -23.86 -7.86
CA ARG A 2 -68.73 -25.04 -7.51
C ARG A 2 -68.30 -25.88 -8.75
N PRO A 3 -67.72 -27.09 -8.60
CA PRO A 3 -66.49 -27.54 -7.90
C PRO A 3 -65.71 -28.61 -8.73
N GLY A 4 -64.67 -29.23 -8.16
CA GLY A 4 -64.11 -30.47 -8.73
C GLY A 4 -63.02 -31.11 -7.87
N ALA A 5 -63.39 -31.65 -6.71
CA ALA A 5 -62.56 -32.56 -5.91
C ALA A 5 -62.78 -34.00 -6.38
N PHE A 6 -61.72 -34.83 -6.44
CA PHE A 6 -61.85 -36.26 -6.18
C PHE A 6 -60.56 -36.81 -5.55
N VAL A 7 -60.73 -37.32 -4.33
CA VAL A 7 -59.82 -38.19 -3.60
C VAL A 7 -60.04 -39.62 -4.09
N ARG A 8 -58.96 -40.40 -4.25
CA ARG A 8 -59.06 -41.86 -4.13
C ARG A 8 -57.84 -42.41 -3.37
N VAL A 9 -58.12 -42.88 -2.17
CA VAL A 9 -57.24 -43.74 -1.37
C VAL A 9 -57.43 -45.18 -1.87
N GLY A 10 -56.33 -45.89 -2.11
CA GLY A 10 -56.31 -47.32 -2.36
C GLY A 10 -55.16 -47.94 -1.57
N ALA A 11 -55.51 -48.65 -0.50
CA ALA A 11 -54.59 -49.48 0.28
C ALA A 11 -54.28 -50.78 -0.49
N GLY A 12 -53.02 -51.19 -0.48
CA GLY A 12 -52.55 -52.45 -1.04
C GLY A 12 -51.24 -52.85 -0.36
N SER A 13 -51.36 -53.76 0.60
CA SER A 13 -50.29 -54.37 1.38
C SER A 13 -49.53 -55.44 0.59
N SER A 14 -48.19 -55.45 0.66
CA SER A 14 -47.40 -56.68 0.78
C SER A 14 -45.89 -56.39 0.93
N VAL A 15 -45.37 -56.75 2.10
CA VAL A 15 -44.17 -57.59 2.32
C VAL A 15 -42.90 -57.30 1.48
N GLY A 16 -41.93 -56.66 2.14
CA GLY A 16 -40.51 -57.04 2.25
C GLY A 16 -39.69 -57.42 0.99
N ASP A 17 -38.81 -56.50 0.57
CA ASP A 17 -37.53 -56.83 -0.07
C ASP A 17 -36.41 -55.89 0.45
N PRO A 18 -35.38 -56.40 1.17
CA PRO A 18 -34.32 -55.59 1.74
C PRO A 18 -33.08 -55.49 0.83
N ARG A 19 -33.24 -55.10 -0.44
CA ARG A 19 -32.11 -54.89 -1.39
C ARG A 19 -32.23 -53.65 -2.29
N GLY A 20 -32.58 -52.51 -1.70
CA GLY A 20 -32.64 -51.20 -2.38
C GLY A 20 -31.47 -50.23 -2.11
N TRP A 21 -30.29 -50.70 -1.69
CA TRP A 21 -29.15 -49.85 -1.27
C TRP A 21 -28.09 -49.58 -2.36
N LEU A 22 -28.43 -49.65 -3.63
CA LEU A 22 -27.55 -49.21 -4.73
C LEU A 22 -28.36 -48.45 -5.78
N GLY A 23 -28.59 -47.15 -5.53
CA GLY A 23 -29.38 -46.32 -6.43
C GLY A 23 -29.57 -44.88 -5.97
N THR A 24 -28.54 -44.26 -5.40
CA THR A 24 -28.47 -42.79 -5.38
C THR A 24 -27.36 -42.38 -6.33
N ASP A 25 -27.76 -41.98 -7.54
CA ASP A 25 -26.96 -41.12 -8.40
C ASP A 25 -26.72 -39.81 -7.64
N VAL A 26 -25.74 -39.81 -6.74
CA VAL A 26 -25.13 -38.59 -6.24
C VAL A 26 -24.37 -38.01 -7.44
N ARG A 27 -25.07 -37.20 -8.22
CA ARG A 27 -24.44 -36.25 -9.13
C ARG A 27 -23.67 -35.27 -8.25
N LEU A 28 -22.42 -35.63 -7.94
CA LEU A 28 -21.44 -34.68 -7.42
C LEU A 28 -21.46 -33.50 -8.39
N PRO A 29 -21.57 -32.23 -7.92
CA PRO A 29 -21.43 -31.10 -8.82
C PRO A 29 -20.04 -31.22 -9.44
N MET A 30 -20.00 -31.68 -10.69
CA MET A 30 -18.82 -31.66 -11.52
C MET A 30 -18.31 -30.24 -11.43
N GLY A 31 -17.12 -30.08 -10.85
CA GLY A 31 -16.56 -28.78 -10.52
C GLY A 31 -16.73 -27.85 -11.71
N GLU A 32 -17.45 -26.76 -11.48
CA GLU A 32 -17.44 -25.61 -12.39
C GLU A 32 -15.98 -25.37 -12.77
N PRO A 33 -15.59 -25.52 -14.05
CA PRO A 33 -14.23 -25.23 -14.46
C PRO A 33 -13.95 -23.80 -14.03
N LEU A 34 -12.85 -23.59 -13.29
CA LEU A 34 -12.36 -22.29 -12.87
C LEU A 34 -12.49 -21.31 -14.05
N LEU A 35 -13.56 -20.51 -14.06
CA LEU A 35 -14.00 -19.79 -15.25
C LEU A 35 -12.84 -18.95 -15.76
N ALA A 36 -12.27 -19.35 -16.91
CA ALA A 36 -11.27 -18.54 -17.58
C ALA A 36 -11.87 -17.12 -17.76
N PRO A 37 -11.13 -16.07 -17.42
CA PRO A 37 -11.66 -14.71 -17.47
C PRO A 37 -12.21 -14.44 -18.88
N THR A 38 -13.48 -14.07 -18.98
CA THR A 38 -14.09 -13.72 -20.27
C THR A 38 -13.36 -12.53 -20.89
N LEU A 39 -13.28 -12.45 -22.22
CA LEU A 39 -12.65 -11.32 -22.91
C LEU A 39 -13.18 -9.96 -22.43
N GLU A 40 -14.46 -9.90 -22.08
CA GLU A 40 -15.08 -8.69 -21.54
C GLU A 40 -14.59 -8.35 -20.12
N SER A 41 -14.45 -9.35 -19.24
CA SER A 41 -13.87 -9.17 -17.91
C SER A 41 -12.42 -8.67 -18.00
N THR A 42 -11.63 -9.23 -18.92
CA THR A 42 -10.26 -8.80 -19.20
C THR A 42 -10.21 -7.37 -19.72
N ARG A 43 -11.06 -7.01 -20.69
CA ARG A 43 -11.14 -5.63 -21.21
C ARG A 43 -11.57 -4.63 -20.13
N ARG A 44 -12.47 -5.00 -19.22
CA ARG A 44 -12.85 -4.15 -18.08
C ARG A 44 -11.68 -3.98 -17.11
N ALA A 45 -10.99 -5.07 -16.77
CA ALA A 45 -9.82 -5.02 -15.89
C ALA A 45 -8.69 -4.15 -16.47
N VAL A 46 -8.38 -4.32 -17.76
CA VAL A 46 -7.36 -3.51 -18.46
C VAL A 46 -7.75 -2.03 -18.48
N ARG A 47 -9.02 -1.69 -18.76
CA ARG A 47 -9.50 -0.30 -18.72
C ARG A 47 -9.41 0.29 -17.31
N ALA A 48 -9.78 -0.47 -16.28
CA ALA A 48 -9.68 -0.04 -14.89
C ALA A 48 -8.22 0.19 -14.47
N LEU A 49 -7.31 -0.72 -14.83
CA LEU A 49 -5.88 -0.59 -14.58
C LEU A 49 -5.30 0.64 -15.30
N ARG A 50 -5.64 0.84 -16.58
CA ARG A 50 -5.19 2.02 -17.33
C ARG A 50 -5.71 3.30 -16.70
N ALA A 51 -6.99 3.36 -16.34
CA ALA A 51 -7.58 4.51 -15.67
C ALA A 51 -6.90 4.79 -14.33
N TRP A 52 -6.56 3.74 -13.58
CA TRP A 52 -5.80 3.86 -12.33
C TRP A 52 -4.42 4.47 -12.57
N ILE A 53 -3.65 3.94 -13.52
CA ILE A 53 -2.31 4.42 -13.85
C ILE A 53 -2.35 5.89 -14.29
N VAL A 54 -3.26 6.23 -15.21
CA VAL A 54 -3.38 7.59 -15.75
C VAL A 54 -3.85 8.59 -14.68
N SER A 55 -4.53 8.13 -13.62
CA SER A 55 -5.00 8.99 -12.52
C SER A 55 -3.92 9.39 -11.51
N ALA A 56 -2.72 8.81 -11.57
CA ALA A 56 -1.59 9.13 -10.69
C ALA A 56 -0.28 9.32 -11.49
N PRO A 57 -0.23 10.30 -12.41
CA PRO A 57 0.85 10.41 -13.38
C PRO A 57 2.22 10.63 -12.74
N ALA A 58 2.33 11.45 -11.69
CA ALA A 58 3.63 11.70 -11.07
C ALA A 58 4.17 10.47 -10.34
N THR A 59 3.31 9.69 -9.70
CA THR A 59 3.70 8.44 -9.05
C THR A 59 4.26 7.45 -10.06
N TYR A 60 3.56 7.21 -11.17
CA TYR A 60 3.99 6.25 -12.16
C TYR A 60 5.16 6.74 -13.00
N LEU A 61 5.29 8.05 -13.22
CA LEU A 61 6.48 8.64 -13.82
C LEU A 61 7.70 8.48 -12.90
N TRP A 62 7.55 8.73 -11.59
CA TRP A 62 8.62 8.55 -10.63
C TRP A 62 9.06 7.08 -10.54
N LEU A 63 8.09 6.16 -10.47
CA LEU A 63 8.34 4.72 -10.52
C LEU A 63 9.07 4.31 -11.81
N LEU A 64 8.64 4.82 -12.97
CA LEU A 64 9.28 4.56 -14.25
C LEU A 64 10.72 5.06 -14.27
N ILE A 65 10.97 6.28 -13.79
CA ILE A 65 12.31 6.85 -13.68
C ILE A 65 13.19 5.94 -12.83
N ILE A 66 12.76 5.60 -11.60
CA ILE A 66 13.52 4.72 -10.70
C ILE A 66 13.80 3.36 -11.36
N HIS A 67 12.80 2.78 -12.01
CA HIS A 67 12.94 1.48 -12.66
C HIS A 67 13.97 1.53 -13.80
N VAL A 68 13.86 2.51 -14.69
CA VAL A 68 14.76 2.66 -15.85
C VAL A 68 16.17 2.99 -15.41
N THR A 69 16.35 3.94 -14.48
CA THR A 69 17.68 4.32 -13.97
C THR A 69 18.37 3.15 -13.28
N THR A 70 17.63 2.43 -12.42
CA THR A 70 18.16 1.25 -11.74
C THR A 70 18.46 0.13 -12.75
N LEU A 71 17.66 -0.03 -13.81
CA LEU A 71 17.87 -1.09 -14.81
C LEU A 71 19.15 -0.84 -15.57
N ASP A 72 19.29 0.39 -16.08
CA ASP A 72 20.45 0.84 -16.81
C ASP A 72 21.73 0.66 -15.98
N MET A 73 21.68 1.04 -14.70
CA MET A 73 22.78 0.82 -13.75
C MET A 73 23.13 -0.65 -13.57
N TYR A 74 22.12 -1.54 -13.42
CA TYR A 74 22.35 -2.97 -13.21
C TYR A 74 22.82 -3.72 -14.46
N VAL A 75 22.40 -3.26 -15.65
CA VAL A 75 22.80 -3.84 -16.94
C VAL A 75 24.22 -3.41 -17.32
N ARG A 76 24.62 -2.17 -17.04
CA ARG A 76 25.90 -1.61 -17.52
C ARG A 76 27.07 -1.74 -16.57
N LEU A 77 26.83 -1.76 -15.26
CA LEU A 77 27.89 -1.61 -14.26
C LEU A 77 28.08 -2.88 -13.43
N THR A 78 29.33 -3.18 -13.10
CA THR A 78 29.70 -4.19 -12.10
C THR A 78 29.28 -3.78 -10.69
N ALA A 79 29.35 -4.69 -9.71
CA ALA A 79 28.94 -4.39 -8.34
C ALA A 79 29.70 -3.19 -7.73
N ASP A 80 31.01 -3.12 -7.93
CA ASP A 80 31.85 -2.05 -7.40
C ASP A 80 31.60 -0.71 -8.11
N GLU A 81 31.43 -0.74 -9.43
CA GLU A 81 31.07 0.44 -10.21
C GLU A 81 29.70 1.00 -9.82
N ARG A 82 28.72 0.12 -9.52
CA ARG A 82 27.41 0.54 -9.00
C ARG A 82 27.55 1.24 -7.66
N MET A 83 28.31 0.67 -6.73
CA MET A 83 28.52 1.27 -5.42
C MET A 83 29.22 2.64 -5.53
N ALA A 84 30.26 2.73 -6.36
CA ALA A 84 30.94 4.00 -6.63
C ALA A 84 30.02 5.02 -7.32
N PHE A 85 29.15 4.57 -8.23
CA PHE A 85 28.15 5.41 -8.89
C PHE A 85 27.11 5.94 -7.91
N LEU A 86 26.50 5.07 -7.11
CA LEU A 86 25.51 5.47 -6.10
C LEU A 86 26.10 6.43 -5.06
N ARG A 87 27.37 6.21 -4.65
CA ARG A 87 28.08 7.14 -3.77
C ARG A 87 28.20 8.56 -4.35
N ARG A 88 28.29 8.72 -5.68
CA ARG A 88 28.31 10.04 -6.34
C ARG A 88 26.93 10.71 -6.41
N GLN A 89 25.86 9.93 -6.38
CA GLN A 89 24.47 10.42 -6.41
C GLN A 89 23.86 10.60 -5.03
N SER A 90 24.53 10.06 -4.01
CA SER A 90 24.04 10.01 -2.64
C SER A 90 24.01 11.38 -1.95
N THR A 91 23.03 11.57 -1.07
CA THR A 91 22.96 12.66 -0.09
C THR A 91 23.87 12.42 1.12
N ASN A 92 25.09 11.92 0.89
CA ASN A 92 26.10 11.80 1.93
C ASN A 92 26.70 13.17 2.28
N LEU A 93 27.33 13.26 3.45
CA LEU A 93 27.89 14.51 3.97
C LEU A 93 28.85 15.19 2.98
N HIS A 94 29.72 14.44 2.31
CA HIS A 94 30.66 15.01 1.33
C HIS A 94 29.94 15.66 0.13
N ASN A 95 28.92 15.00 -0.41
CA ASN A 95 28.17 15.51 -1.55
C ASN A 95 27.23 16.66 -1.17
N LEU A 96 26.66 16.63 0.04
CA LEU A 96 25.83 17.72 0.56
C LEU A 96 26.64 19.00 0.79
N ASP A 97 27.91 18.87 1.17
CA ASP A 97 28.82 20.01 1.32
C ASP A 97 29.18 20.65 -0.03
N THR A 98 29.31 19.84 -1.08
CA THR A 98 29.82 20.32 -2.39
C THR A 98 28.74 20.67 -3.40
N ARG A 99 27.64 19.90 -3.51
CA ARG A 99 26.55 20.11 -4.48
C ARG A 99 25.18 19.73 -3.89
N PRO A 100 24.71 20.41 -2.83
CA PRO A 100 23.54 20.01 -2.05
C PRO A 100 22.27 19.84 -2.89
N LEU A 101 21.92 20.85 -3.69
CA LEU A 101 20.68 20.81 -4.49
C LEU A 101 20.68 19.68 -5.52
N ARG A 102 21.83 19.43 -6.15
CA ARG A 102 21.96 18.38 -7.17
C ARG A 102 21.75 17.00 -6.56
N VAL A 103 22.40 16.71 -5.44
CA VAL A 103 22.31 15.37 -4.83
C VAL A 103 20.98 15.11 -4.14
N MET A 104 20.28 16.15 -3.65
CA MET A 104 18.90 16.02 -3.18
C MET A 104 17.96 15.53 -4.29
N VAL A 105 18.08 16.09 -5.49
CA VAL A 105 17.26 15.67 -6.64
C VAL A 105 17.72 14.31 -7.17
N ALA A 106 19.03 14.12 -7.35
CA ALA A 106 19.58 12.89 -7.91
C ALA A 106 19.27 11.69 -7.01
N SER A 107 19.47 11.79 -5.69
CA SER A 107 19.28 10.66 -4.78
C SER A 107 17.84 10.10 -4.79
N ALA A 108 16.85 10.94 -5.09
CA ALA A 108 15.44 10.55 -5.12
C ALA A 108 15.07 9.65 -6.33
N VAL A 109 15.93 9.55 -7.35
CA VAL A 109 15.67 8.79 -8.58
C VAL A 109 16.53 7.54 -8.74
N TRP A 110 17.39 7.24 -7.76
CA TRP A 110 18.20 6.02 -7.71
C TRP A 110 17.76 5.12 -6.58
N ALA A 111 17.96 3.82 -6.74
CA ALA A 111 17.73 2.83 -5.70
C ALA A 111 18.94 1.91 -5.56
N GLU A 112 19.28 1.59 -4.31
CA GLU A 112 20.16 0.47 -4.02
C GLU A 112 19.35 -0.84 -4.11
N GLY A 113 19.78 -1.76 -4.97
CA GLY A 113 19.04 -3.01 -5.21
C GLY A 113 18.02 -2.93 -6.35
N TRP A 114 17.94 -4.00 -7.14
CA TRP A 114 16.86 -4.20 -8.09
C TRP A 114 15.62 -4.75 -7.38
N HIS A 115 14.76 -3.86 -6.89
CA HIS A 115 13.56 -4.22 -6.12
C HIS A 115 12.28 -3.68 -6.72
N VAL A 116 12.05 -3.97 -8.00
CA VAL A 116 10.91 -3.42 -8.77
C VAL A 116 9.58 -3.69 -8.09
N ILE A 117 9.33 -4.92 -7.65
CA ILE A 117 8.07 -5.30 -6.98
C ILE A 117 7.87 -4.46 -5.70
N ARG A 118 8.93 -4.25 -4.92
CA ARG A 118 8.89 -3.42 -3.71
C ARG A 118 8.45 -1.99 -4.04
N PHE A 119 9.08 -1.36 -5.03
CA PHE A 119 8.74 0.01 -5.42
C PHE A 119 7.35 0.12 -6.04
N VAL A 120 6.94 -0.84 -6.87
CA VAL A 120 5.58 -0.90 -7.44
C VAL A 120 4.54 -0.93 -6.32
N VAL A 121 4.72 -1.81 -5.33
CA VAL A 121 3.79 -1.96 -4.20
C VAL A 121 3.77 -0.69 -3.35
N ILE A 122 4.93 -0.19 -2.91
CA ILE A 122 5.02 0.98 -2.03
C ILE A 122 4.47 2.24 -2.72
N LEU A 123 4.95 2.56 -3.93
CA LEU A 123 4.52 3.77 -4.63
C LEU A 123 3.06 3.69 -5.04
N THR A 124 2.54 2.52 -5.43
CA THR A 124 1.12 2.38 -5.74
C THR A 124 0.24 2.51 -4.48
N ALA A 125 0.61 1.83 -3.38
CA ALA A 125 -0.19 1.81 -2.16
C ALA A 125 -0.17 3.17 -1.42
N LEU A 126 0.93 3.92 -1.51
CA LEU A 126 1.09 5.19 -0.81
C LEU A 126 0.93 6.38 -1.76
N CYS A 127 1.84 6.51 -2.72
CA CYS A 127 1.93 7.70 -3.56
C CYS A 127 0.76 7.82 -4.54
N ALA A 128 0.34 6.75 -5.21
CA ALA A 128 -0.79 6.82 -6.15
C ALA A 128 -2.11 7.08 -5.41
N VAL A 129 -2.29 6.47 -4.23
CA VAL A 129 -3.44 6.74 -3.36
C VAL A 129 -3.45 8.21 -2.92
N ALA A 130 -2.33 8.73 -2.45
CA ALA A 130 -2.21 10.13 -2.02
C ALA A 130 -2.38 11.11 -3.20
N GLU A 131 -1.77 10.84 -4.35
CA GLU A 131 -1.87 11.68 -5.54
C GLU A 131 -3.31 11.81 -6.01
N ARG A 132 -4.08 10.71 -6.03
CA ARG A 132 -5.51 10.74 -6.36
C ARG A 132 -6.34 11.46 -5.30
N TRP A 133 -5.90 11.44 -4.05
CA TRP A 133 -6.63 12.03 -2.93
C TRP A 133 -6.39 13.54 -2.78
N VAL A 134 -5.15 13.98 -2.70
CA VAL A 134 -4.78 15.40 -2.48
C VAL A 134 -4.43 16.14 -3.78
N GLY A 135 -4.13 15.41 -4.85
CA GLY A 135 -3.63 15.93 -6.12
C GLY A 135 -2.10 15.89 -6.22
N THR A 136 -1.58 15.80 -7.44
CA THR A 136 -0.15 15.70 -7.77
C THR A 136 0.71 16.75 -7.08
N ARG A 137 0.35 18.03 -7.19
CA ARG A 137 1.13 19.13 -6.61
C ARG A 137 1.32 18.98 -5.10
N ARG A 138 0.24 18.69 -4.37
CA ARG A 138 0.27 18.56 -2.91
C ARG A 138 1.08 17.34 -2.47
N MET A 139 0.88 16.21 -3.15
CA MET A 139 1.64 14.98 -2.88
C MET A 139 3.15 15.21 -3.09
N LEU A 140 3.53 15.79 -4.24
CA LEU A 140 4.94 16.07 -4.55
C LEU A 140 5.57 17.08 -3.59
N THR A 141 4.83 18.12 -3.16
CA THR A 141 5.34 19.05 -2.14
C THR A 141 5.64 18.33 -0.84
N VAL A 142 4.75 17.45 -0.38
CA VAL A 142 4.97 16.70 0.87
C VAL A 142 6.12 15.71 0.71
N ALA A 143 6.22 15.02 -0.44
CA ALA A 143 7.34 14.13 -0.71
C ALA A 143 8.67 14.90 -0.71
N ALA A 144 8.72 16.08 -1.33
CA ALA A 144 9.92 16.92 -1.35
C ALA A 144 10.31 17.45 0.03
N LEU A 145 9.34 17.94 0.82
CA LEU A 145 9.58 18.38 2.20
C LEU A 145 10.10 17.23 3.08
N GLY A 146 9.48 16.06 2.94
CA GLY A 146 9.91 14.83 3.61
C GLY A 146 11.32 14.43 3.25
N HIS A 147 11.62 14.38 1.94
CA HIS A 147 12.93 14.03 1.41
C HIS A 147 14.02 14.96 1.93
N VAL A 148 13.88 16.26 1.69
CA VAL A 148 14.88 17.26 2.10
C VAL A 148 15.01 17.30 3.63
N GLY A 149 13.89 17.38 4.36
CA GLY A 149 13.91 17.50 5.81
C GLY A 149 14.48 16.26 6.51
N ALA A 150 14.10 15.06 6.07
CA ALA A 150 14.64 13.83 6.63
C ALA A 150 16.12 13.66 6.31
N THR A 151 16.57 14.00 5.09
CA THR A 151 17.99 14.00 4.75
C THR A 151 18.78 14.97 5.62
N CYS A 152 18.29 16.19 5.83
CA CYS A 152 18.98 17.15 6.71
C CYS A 152 19.13 16.61 8.13
N VAL A 153 18.07 16.03 8.70
CA VAL A 153 18.11 15.47 10.06
C VAL A 153 18.99 14.24 10.15
N SER A 154 18.88 13.30 9.20
CA SER A 154 19.67 12.07 9.20
C SER A 154 21.16 12.36 9.05
N GLN A 155 21.54 13.26 8.14
CA GLN A 155 22.93 13.60 7.91
C GLN A 155 23.52 14.50 9.02
N ALA A 156 22.71 15.36 9.64
CA ALA A 156 23.12 16.05 10.86
C ALA A 156 23.45 15.06 12.00
N LEU A 157 22.64 14.00 12.16
CA LEU A 157 22.91 12.94 13.13
C LEU A 157 24.22 12.18 12.81
N VAL A 158 24.50 11.90 11.54
CA VAL A 158 25.80 11.31 11.12
C VAL A 158 26.95 12.22 11.54
N LEU A 159 26.84 13.52 11.23
CA LEU A 159 27.88 14.49 11.53
C LEU A 159 28.16 14.59 13.04
N VAL A 160 27.10 14.65 13.86
CA VAL A 160 27.22 14.65 15.33
C VAL A 160 27.91 13.38 15.82
N ARG A 161 27.48 12.21 15.33
CA ARG A 161 28.06 10.93 15.74
C ARG A 161 29.53 10.76 15.36
N ILE A 162 29.94 11.32 14.22
CA ILE A 162 31.35 11.39 13.83
C ILE A 162 32.12 12.29 14.81
N HIS A 163 31.58 13.47 15.13
CA HIS A 163 32.22 14.40 16.05
C HIS A 163 32.38 13.83 17.47
N GLU A 164 31.39 13.06 17.93
CA GLU A 164 31.42 12.34 19.21
C GLU A 164 32.29 11.06 19.17
N GLY A 165 32.86 10.70 18.02
CA GLY A 165 33.69 9.50 17.84
C GLY A 165 32.91 8.17 17.84
N THR A 166 31.58 8.22 17.76
CA THR A 166 30.71 7.02 17.72
C THR A 166 30.54 6.44 16.31
N LEU A 167 30.88 7.21 15.27
CA LEU A 167 31.02 6.75 13.89
C LEU A 167 32.41 7.11 13.35
N ALA A 168 32.97 6.25 12.50
CA ALA A 168 34.22 6.54 11.80
C ALA A 168 34.05 7.66 10.76
N GLU A 169 35.12 8.40 10.47
CA GLU A 169 35.12 9.48 9.47
C GLU A 169 34.68 9.01 8.07
N SER A 170 34.89 7.72 7.75
CA SER A 170 34.42 7.10 6.51
C SER A 170 32.90 7.14 6.33
N ALA A 171 32.12 7.31 7.41
CA ALA A 171 30.67 7.45 7.37
C ALA A 171 30.21 8.69 6.57
N ARG A 172 31.08 9.69 6.36
CA ARG A 172 30.79 10.86 5.49
C ARG A 172 30.54 10.48 4.03
N LEU A 173 30.98 9.30 3.62
CA LEU A 173 30.83 8.75 2.28
C LEU A 173 29.82 7.60 2.21
N GLN A 174 29.09 7.35 3.30
CA GLN A 174 28.07 6.31 3.35
C GLN A 174 26.97 6.60 2.33
N VAL A 175 26.56 5.57 1.59
CA VAL A 175 25.54 5.71 0.56
C VAL A 175 24.17 5.88 1.22
N ASP A 176 23.57 7.02 0.97
CA ASP A 176 22.18 7.40 1.22
C ASP A 176 21.55 7.83 -0.11
N VAL A 177 20.85 6.90 -0.77
CA VAL A 177 20.08 7.11 -2.00
C VAL A 177 18.72 6.45 -1.83
N GLY A 178 17.72 6.97 -2.51
CA GLY A 178 16.42 6.34 -2.55
C GLY A 178 15.26 7.33 -2.53
N PRO A 179 14.11 6.93 -3.05
CA PRO A 179 12.86 7.68 -2.92
C PRO A 179 12.26 7.61 -1.51
N SER A 180 12.95 6.98 -0.55
CA SER A 180 12.32 6.45 0.66
C SER A 180 11.82 7.49 1.63
N TYR A 181 12.59 8.55 1.88
CA TYR A 181 12.11 9.67 2.68
C TYR A 181 10.91 10.37 2.04
N GLY A 182 10.87 10.49 0.72
CA GLY A 182 9.74 11.08 0.01
C GLY A 182 8.44 10.29 0.20
N TYR A 183 8.44 8.98 -0.09
CA TYR A 183 7.22 8.18 0.09
C TYR A 183 6.84 7.98 1.56
N MET A 184 7.80 8.03 2.49
CA MET A 184 7.50 7.95 3.93
C MET A 184 6.81 9.20 4.45
N ALA A 185 7.15 10.38 3.93
CA ALA A 185 6.37 11.59 4.22
C ALA A 185 4.97 11.53 3.61
N VAL A 186 4.82 10.97 2.40
CA VAL A 186 3.49 10.72 1.82
C VAL A 186 2.70 9.73 2.69
N ALA A 187 3.33 8.71 3.27
CA ALA A 187 2.69 7.83 4.24
C ALA A 187 2.19 8.61 5.48
N GLY A 188 3.02 9.46 6.07
CA GLY A 188 2.60 10.33 7.17
C GLY A 188 1.38 11.19 6.83
N LEU A 189 1.31 11.72 5.61
CA LEU A 189 0.16 12.51 5.14
C LEU A 189 -1.13 11.70 5.03
N LEU A 190 -1.04 10.43 4.59
CA LEU A 190 -2.20 9.55 4.41
C LEU A 190 -2.98 9.30 5.70
N PHE A 191 -2.35 9.46 6.87
CA PHE A 191 -3.05 9.42 8.16
C PHE A 191 -4.26 10.37 8.19
N HIS A 192 -4.14 11.56 7.58
CA HIS A 192 -5.22 12.56 7.54
C HIS A 192 -6.35 12.22 6.58
N GLY A 193 -6.11 11.26 5.67
CA GLY A 193 -7.09 10.74 4.72
C GLY A 193 -7.98 9.67 5.32
N LEU A 194 -7.62 9.10 6.46
CA LEU A 194 -8.38 8.03 7.12
C LEU A 194 -9.27 8.59 8.22
N ALA A 195 -10.52 8.12 8.28
CA ALA A 195 -11.48 8.41 9.34
C ALA A 195 -11.61 7.24 10.33
N GLY A 196 -12.32 7.47 11.43
CA GLY A 196 -12.69 6.43 12.38
C GLY A 196 -11.52 5.82 13.15
N ARG A 197 -11.61 4.52 13.45
CA ARG A 197 -10.60 3.70 14.14
C ARG A 197 -9.52 3.23 13.17
N GLY A 198 -9.85 3.07 11.89
CA GLY A 198 -8.89 2.65 10.85
C GLY A 198 -7.64 3.53 10.76
N ARG A 199 -7.75 4.85 11.03
CA ARG A 199 -6.58 5.75 11.06
C ARG A 199 -5.55 5.38 12.13
N TRP A 200 -5.99 4.83 13.27
CA TRP A 200 -5.10 4.46 14.37
C TRP A 200 -4.44 3.11 14.11
N VAL A 201 -5.16 2.17 13.48
CA VAL A 201 -4.55 0.91 13.00
C VAL A 201 -3.45 1.23 11.99
N TYR A 202 -3.72 2.15 11.05
CA TYR A 202 -2.72 2.64 10.11
C TYR A 202 -1.53 3.30 10.82
N ALA A 203 -1.79 4.20 11.79
CA ALA A 203 -0.74 4.87 12.55
C ALA A 203 0.16 3.90 13.31
N VAL A 204 -0.42 2.87 13.94
CA VAL A 204 0.35 1.82 14.61
C VAL A 204 1.18 1.02 13.62
N GLY A 205 0.61 0.63 12.48
CA GLY A 205 1.35 -0.07 11.42
C GLY A 205 2.53 0.75 10.89
N LEU A 206 2.31 2.04 10.62
CA LEU A 206 3.35 2.98 10.19
C LEU A 206 4.42 3.15 11.28
N ALA A 207 4.01 3.32 12.55
CA ALA A 207 4.91 3.46 13.69
C ALA A 207 5.75 2.20 13.92
N LEU A 208 5.18 1.00 13.76
CA LEU A 208 5.94 -0.26 13.84
C LEU A 208 6.93 -0.38 12.68
N TYR A 209 6.52 -0.03 11.46
CA TYR A 209 7.38 -0.08 10.29
C TYR A 209 8.63 0.81 10.44
N VAL A 210 8.45 2.05 10.92
CA VAL A 210 9.60 2.97 11.15
C VAL A 210 10.31 2.74 12.48
N GLY A 211 9.60 2.21 13.48
CA GLY A 211 10.09 2.09 14.85
C GLY A 211 10.89 0.81 15.11
N LEU A 212 10.48 -0.33 14.54
CA LEU A 212 11.19 -1.60 14.75
C LEU A 212 12.67 -1.55 14.29
N PRO A 213 13.01 -0.96 13.13
CA PRO A 213 14.42 -0.83 12.72
C PRO A 213 15.27 0.00 13.69
N LEU A 214 14.68 0.97 14.41
CA LEU A 214 15.39 1.78 15.41
C LEU A 214 15.87 0.95 16.61
N LEU A 215 15.18 -0.16 16.91
CA LEU A 215 15.52 -1.05 18.02
C LEU A 215 16.71 -1.97 17.70
N SER A 216 16.94 -2.25 16.42
CA SER A 216 17.91 -3.26 15.99
C SER A 216 19.33 -2.69 15.88
N GLN A 217 19.53 -1.48 15.33
CA GLN A 217 20.90 -0.96 15.07
C GLN A 217 21.09 0.57 15.17
N ARG A 218 20.17 1.34 15.78
CA ARG A 218 20.24 2.84 15.77
C ARG A 218 20.55 3.41 14.37
N ASP A 219 19.99 2.78 13.35
CA ASP A 219 20.27 3.08 11.95
C ASP A 219 19.85 4.53 11.63
N VAL A 220 20.77 5.27 11.04
CA VAL A 220 20.58 6.65 10.57
C VAL A 220 19.42 6.70 9.56
N THR A 221 19.30 5.66 8.73
CA THR A 221 18.23 5.53 7.72
C THR A 221 16.86 5.39 8.37
N ALA A 222 16.76 4.57 9.41
CA ALA A 222 15.53 4.41 10.18
C ALA A 222 15.09 5.72 10.86
N THR A 223 16.06 6.51 11.32
CA THR A 223 15.81 7.86 11.85
C THR A 223 15.25 8.76 10.76
N GLY A 224 15.85 8.72 9.56
CA GLY A 224 15.35 9.43 8.39
C GLY A 224 13.91 9.04 8.01
N HIS A 225 13.57 7.75 8.01
CA HIS A 225 12.19 7.29 7.75
C HIS A 225 11.18 7.79 8.78
N LEU A 226 11.54 7.77 10.07
CA LEU A 226 10.70 8.32 11.13
C LEU A 226 10.51 9.83 10.94
N CYS A 227 11.59 10.58 10.73
CA CYS A 227 11.53 12.03 10.50
C CYS A 227 10.68 12.38 9.28
N ALA A 228 10.85 11.67 8.17
CA ALA A 228 10.03 11.82 6.98
C ALA A 228 8.54 11.62 7.28
N ALA A 229 8.19 10.51 7.95
CA ALA A 229 6.81 10.21 8.32
C ALA A 229 6.21 11.30 9.23
N LEU A 230 6.97 11.82 10.19
CA LEU A 230 6.54 12.91 11.07
C LEU A 230 6.35 14.23 10.30
N ILE A 231 7.26 14.59 9.38
CA ILE A 231 7.09 15.76 8.50
C ILE A 231 5.79 15.63 7.69
N GLY A 232 5.54 14.46 7.12
CA GLY A 232 4.30 14.12 6.44
C GLY A 232 3.06 14.29 7.32
N LEU A 233 3.14 13.83 8.56
CA LEU A 233 2.07 13.97 9.55
C LEU A 233 1.82 15.45 9.90
N CYS A 234 2.85 16.28 9.98
CA CYS A 234 2.72 17.73 10.20
C CYS A 234 2.09 18.45 8.99
N CYS A 235 2.16 17.87 7.79
CA CYS A 235 1.61 18.42 6.54
C CYS A 235 0.07 18.35 6.41
N HIS A 236 -0.66 18.31 7.53
CA HIS A 236 -2.14 18.25 7.59
C HIS A 236 -2.85 19.35 6.76
N ARG A 237 -2.20 20.51 6.55
CA ARG A 237 -2.73 21.59 5.70
C ARG A 237 -2.98 21.13 4.26
N PHE A 238 -2.15 20.24 3.73
CA PHE A 238 -2.30 19.70 2.38
C PHE A 238 -3.51 18.76 2.24
N ALA A 239 -4.00 18.20 3.35
CA ALA A 239 -5.20 17.37 3.40
C ALA A 239 -6.51 18.18 3.56
N ARG A 240 -6.45 19.49 3.79
CA ARG A 240 -7.65 20.31 4.02
C ARG A 240 -8.55 20.36 2.80
N GLY A 241 -9.87 20.27 3.06
CA GLY A 241 -10.91 20.27 2.04
C GLY A 241 -11.00 18.98 1.20
N ARG A 242 -10.27 17.92 1.59
CA ARG A 242 -10.33 16.62 0.90
C ARG A 242 -11.23 15.65 1.66
N PRO A 243 -12.01 14.82 0.95
CA PRO A 243 -12.84 13.80 1.58
C PRO A 243 -11.95 12.81 2.31
N ARG A 244 -12.42 12.30 3.45
CA ARG A 244 -11.75 11.22 4.18
C ARG A 244 -12.36 9.89 3.78
N TRP A 245 -11.51 8.88 3.67
CA TRP A 245 -11.94 7.51 3.55
C TRP A 245 -12.26 6.94 4.93
N ASP A 246 -13.46 6.40 5.07
CA ASP A 246 -13.92 5.74 6.30
C ASP A 246 -14.08 4.23 6.07
N PRO A 247 -13.05 3.42 6.36
CA PRO A 247 -13.14 1.97 6.27
C PRO A 247 -14.21 1.39 7.21
N ASP A 248 -14.49 2.07 8.32
CA ASP A 248 -15.44 1.61 9.33
C ASP A 248 -16.91 1.85 8.91
N ALA A 249 -17.15 2.74 7.95
CA ALA A 249 -18.49 3.00 7.41
C ALA A 249 -19.13 1.73 6.83
N TRP A 250 -18.33 0.89 6.17
CA TRP A 250 -18.80 -0.39 5.65
C TRP A 250 -19.25 -1.35 6.76
N TRP A 251 -18.50 -1.42 7.87
CA TRP A 251 -18.84 -2.25 9.02
C TRP A 251 -20.07 -1.74 9.77
N ARG A 252 -20.24 -0.41 9.88
CA ARG A 252 -21.43 0.20 10.49
C ARG A 252 -22.68 -0.05 9.64
N GLY A 253 -22.58 0.06 8.32
CA GLY A 253 -23.67 -0.26 7.39
C GLY A 253 -24.18 -1.70 7.54
N ARG A 254 -23.27 -2.68 7.59
CA ARG A 254 -23.66 -4.09 7.80
C ARG A 254 -24.33 -4.37 9.15
N ARG A 255 -23.87 -3.73 10.23
CA ARG A 255 -24.50 -3.88 11.56
C ARG A 255 -25.90 -3.28 11.58
N GLY A 256 -26.07 -2.10 10.96
CA GLY A 256 -27.38 -1.45 10.81
C GLY A 256 -28.37 -2.30 10.03
N SER A 257 -27.97 -2.84 8.87
CA SER A 257 -28.84 -3.72 8.06
C SER A 257 -29.21 -5.03 8.78
N ARG A 258 -28.29 -5.62 9.55
CA ARG A 258 -28.59 -6.81 10.38
C ARG A 258 -29.54 -6.50 11.54
N ALA A 259 -29.39 -5.35 12.19
CA ALA A 259 -30.29 -4.92 13.26
C ALA A 259 -31.71 -4.62 12.74
N ALA A 260 -31.80 -3.94 11.59
CA ALA A 260 -33.08 -3.67 10.93
C ALA A 260 -33.78 -4.97 10.47
N GLY A 261 -33.03 -5.93 9.90
CA GLY A 261 -33.59 -7.24 9.51
C GLY A 261 -34.09 -8.07 10.70
N LYS A 262 -33.41 -7.99 11.86
CA LYS A 262 -33.89 -8.62 13.11
C LYS A 262 -35.15 -7.97 13.66
N ALA A 263 -35.25 -6.64 13.60
CA ALA A 263 -36.44 -5.91 14.05
C ALA A 263 -37.68 -6.26 13.21
N VAL A 264 -37.54 -6.33 11.89
CA VAL A 264 -38.64 -6.71 10.97
C VAL A 264 -39.06 -8.17 11.18
N GLY A 265 -38.11 -9.09 11.36
CA GLY A 265 -38.41 -10.51 11.61
C GLY A 265 -39.08 -10.76 12.97
N ALA A 266 -38.78 -9.95 13.98
CA ALA A 266 -39.45 -10.02 15.29
C ALA A 266 -40.91 -9.52 15.23
N THR A 267 -41.21 -8.55 14.36
CA THR A 267 -42.58 -8.03 14.18
C THR A 267 -43.48 -8.92 13.32
N SER A 268 -42.91 -9.80 12.47
CA SER A 268 -43.67 -10.68 11.58
C SER A 268 -43.90 -12.10 12.11
N GLY A 269 -43.29 -12.47 13.23
CA GLY A 269 -43.40 -13.82 13.83
C GLY A 269 -44.40 -13.93 15.01
N GLY A 270 -45.17 -12.86 15.27
CA GLY A 270 -46.08 -12.76 16.42
C GLY A 270 -47.58 -12.77 16.06
N SER A 271 -47.96 -13.43 14.96
CA SER A 271 -49.36 -13.61 14.53
C SER A 271 -49.75 -15.07 14.52
#